data_AF-A0A9D5LH11-F1
#
_entry.id   AF-A0A9D5LH11-F1
#
_cell.length_a   1.000
_cell.length_b   1.000
_cell.length_c   1.000
_cell.angle_alpha   90.00
_cell.angle_beta   90.00
_cell.angle_gamma   90.00
#
_symmetry.space_group_name_H-M   'P 1'
#
loop_
_entity.id
_entity.type
_entity.pdbx_description
1 polymer ?
#
loop_
_entity_poly.entity_id
_entity_poly.type
_entity_poly.pdbx_seq_one_letter_code
_entity_poly.pdbx_strand_id
1 'polypeptide(L)'
;MKTLNQIYRYTSDCRFPDEDWHKVLSYCRKRFKGGKIHKALYPKADSTYRQFRKWIESGLGAGDYISYGNTMGIVGSSTPSGITLAAYCDYEGNLIVNEMEVLEPERLQLLDEPRVTELKRLIFEKGLDFSVRTSRFDKIYTPQKYFYATIQKPNSDEIGVGMYLESDNSKYHFLAYLYKDELQMDCWIDSNYTPLKPASEADIKRLHSATSKAGWSYNERGHKFIKIPQKGKDNVYWYLNDRFELVMDRDNGAKKHLERWEAGNYILDYTEGLLFMKDVKAMRGKA
;
A
#
# COMPACT_ATOMS: atom_id res chain seq x y z
N MET A 1 -0.28 -21.20 -3.85
CA MET A 1 1.20 -21.10 -4.04
C MET A 1 1.73 -20.03 -3.10
N LYS A 2 2.87 -20.24 -2.43
CA LYS A 2 3.36 -19.32 -1.38
C LYS A 2 3.96 -18.03 -1.93
N THR A 3 3.72 -16.93 -1.22
CA THR A 3 4.27 -15.61 -1.54
C THR A 3 5.73 -15.50 -1.11
N LEU A 4 6.46 -14.52 -1.65
CA LEU A 4 7.85 -14.28 -1.26
C LEU A 4 7.98 -13.94 0.24
N ASN A 5 7.02 -13.21 0.82
CA ASN A 5 7.00 -12.91 2.25
C ASN A 5 6.80 -14.18 3.11
N GLN A 6 5.95 -15.11 2.67
CA GLN A 6 5.80 -16.40 3.33
C GLN A 6 7.08 -17.22 3.27
N ILE A 7 7.81 -17.17 2.15
CA ILE A 7 9.11 -17.85 2.00
C ILE A 7 10.17 -17.22 2.92
N TYR A 8 10.25 -15.89 2.98
CA TYR A 8 11.14 -15.21 3.93
C TYR A 8 10.83 -15.65 5.36
N ARG A 9 9.55 -15.75 5.72
CA ARG A 9 9.16 -16.20 7.04
C ARG A 9 9.58 -17.65 7.31
N TYR A 10 9.24 -18.58 6.42
CA TYR A 10 9.61 -19.99 6.56
C TYR A 10 11.12 -20.19 6.69
N THR A 11 11.89 -19.54 5.82
CA THR A 11 13.36 -19.64 5.82
C THR A 11 14.03 -18.95 7.00
N SER A 12 13.36 -17.97 7.62
CA SER A 12 13.81 -17.38 8.89
C SER A 12 13.54 -18.25 10.11
N ASP A 13 12.54 -19.15 10.03
CA ASP A 13 12.18 -20.08 11.11
C ASP A 13 12.90 -21.44 11.01
N CYS A 14 13.43 -21.79 9.84
CA CYS A 14 14.03 -23.11 9.61
C CYS A 14 15.55 -23.04 9.41
N ARG A 15 16.28 -23.94 10.06
CA ARG A 15 17.66 -24.28 9.71
C ARG A 15 17.66 -25.35 8.63
N PHE A 16 18.54 -25.19 7.64
CA PHE A 16 18.73 -26.14 6.55
C PHE A 16 20.17 -26.63 6.55
N PRO A 17 20.41 -27.92 6.26
CA PRO A 17 21.74 -28.40 5.84
C PRO A 17 22.25 -27.60 4.63
N ASP A 18 23.56 -27.43 4.51
CA ASP A 18 24.15 -26.56 3.47
C ASP A 18 23.73 -26.96 2.05
N GLU A 19 23.75 -28.25 1.72
CA GLU A 19 23.32 -28.72 0.39
C GLU A 19 21.85 -28.38 0.10
N ASP A 20 20.98 -28.54 1.09
CA ASP A 20 19.56 -28.25 0.96
C ASP A 20 19.30 -26.75 0.90
N TRP A 21 20.07 -25.94 1.63
CA TRP A 21 20.02 -24.49 1.54
C TRP A 21 20.36 -23.99 0.13
N HIS A 22 21.38 -24.56 -0.52
CA HIS A 22 21.71 -24.22 -1.91
C HIS A 22 20.55 -24.54 -2.86
N LYS A 23 19.86 -25.67 -2.65
CA LYS A 23 18.66 -26.02 -3.44
C LYS A 23 17.50 -25.06 -3.18
N VAL A 24 17.25 -24.67 -1.93
CA VAL A 24 16.24 -23.65 -1.57
C VAL A 24 16.54 -22.32 -2.26
N LEU A 25 17.78 -21.83 -2.18
CA LEU A 25 18.19 -20.58 -2.83
C LEU A 25 18.05 -20.65 -4.35
N SER A 26 18.49 -21.75 -4.96
CA SER A 26 18.37 -21.97 -6.41
C SER A 26 16.90 -21.94 -6.85
N TYR A 27 16.02 -22.63 -6.12
CA TYR A 27 14.58 -22.61 -6.35
C TYR A 27 14.01 -21.19 -6.30
N CYS A 28 14.33 -20.44 -5.24
CA CYS A 28 13.79 -19.10 -5.04
C CYS A 28 14.29 -18.11 -6.11
N ARG A 29 15.59 -18.16 -6.46
CA ARG A 29 16.17 -17.32 -7.52
C ARG A 29 15.51 -17.57 -8.86
N LYS A 30 15.31 -18.84 -9.22
CA LYS A 30 14.66 -19.23 -10.48
C LYS A 30 13.22 -18.75 -10.56
N ARG A 31 12.48 -18.80 -9.44
CA ARG A 31 11.03 -18.51 -9.43
C ARG A 31 10.69 -17.03 -9.25
N PHE A 32 11.42 -16.31 -8.40
CA PHE A 32 11.09 -14.94 -7.98
C PHE A 32 12.04 -13.88 -8.57
N LYS A 33 12.97 -14.28 -9.45
CA LYS A 33 13.90 -13.39 -10.16
C LYS A 33 14.70 -12.45 -9.25
N GLY A 34 14.95 -12.84 -8.00
CA GLY A 34 15.62 -12.00 -7.00
C GLY A 34 15.21 -12.35 -5.57
N GLY A 35 15.69 -11.56 -4.61
CA GLY A 35 15.40 -11.71 -3.17
C GLY A 35 16.63 -12.06 -2.35
N LYS A 36 16.91 -11.28 -1.30
CA LYS A 36 17.97 -11.56 -0.33
C LYS A 36 17.42 -12.49 0.75
N ILE A 37 17.31 -13.77 0.42
CA ILE A 37 16.92 -14.79 1.38
C ILE A 37 18.17 -15.18 2.17
N HIS A 38 18.11 -15.03 3.49
CA HIS A 38 19.21 -15.30 4.41
C HIS A 38 18.90 -16.54 5.24
N LYS A 39 19.97 -17.20 5.71
CA LYS A 39 19.82 -18.29 6.68
C LYS A 39 19.19 -17.75 7.97
N ALA A 40 18.39 -18.59 8.63
CA ALA A 40 17.89 -18.31 9.96
C ALA A 40 19.06 -18.04 10.93
N LEU A 41 18.97 -16.93 11.67
CA LEU A 41 19.89 -16.63 12.76
C LEU A 41 19.51 -17.42 14.03
N TYR A 42 18.20 -17.53 14.28
CA TYR A 42 17.63 -18.21 15.44
C TYR A 42 16.52 -19.18 14.95
N PRO A 43 16.90 -20.34 14.41
CA PRO A 43 15.94 -21.29 13.85
C PRO A 43 15.05 -21.89 14.95
N LYS A 44 13.76 -22.03 14.64
CA LYS A 44 12.76 -22.72 15.47
C LYS A 44 12.65 -24.21 15.12
N ALA A 45 13.05 -24.60 13.91
CA ALA A 45 12.95 -25.97 13.42
C ALA A 45 14.09 -26.31 12.45
N ASP A 46 14.31 -27.61 12.22
CA ASP A 46 15.13 -28.10 11.11
C ASP A 46 14.23 -28.46 9.92
N SER A 47 14.67 -28.09 8.71
CA SER A 47 13.99 -28.43 7.47
C SER A 47 14.96 -28.90 6.40
N THR A 48 14.49 -29.88 5.61
CA THR A 48 15.13 -30.34 4.38
C THR A 48 14.56 -29.62 3.17
N TYR A 49 15.24 -29.73 2.02
CA TYR A 49 14.70 -29.23 0.75
C TYR A 49 13.39 -29.94 0.34
N ARG A 50 13.26 -31.23 0.64
CA ARG A 50 12.04 -32.00 0.37
C ARG A 50 10.84 -31.48 1.18
N GLN A 51 11.04 -31.18 2.47
CA GLN A 51 10.01 -30.58 3.31
C GLN A 51 9.62 -29.19 2.83
N PHE A 52 10.60 -28.35 2.49
CA PHE A 52 10.35 -27.03 1.90
C PHE A 52 9.52 -27.11 0.61
N ARG A 53 9.84 -28.05 -0.29
CA ARG A 53 9.07 -28.26 -1.53
C ARG A 53 7.63 -28.66 -1.25
N LYS A 54 7.41 -29.63 -0.35
CA LYS A 54 6.06 -30.04 0.06
C LYS A 54 5.28 -28.86 0.65
N TRP A 55 5.92 -28.09 1.52
CA TRP A 55 5.31 -26.91 2.15
C TRP A 55 4.93 -25.82 1.13
N ILE A 56 5.79 -25.54 0.14
CA ILE A 56 5.48 -24.58 -0.92
C ILE A 56 4.25 -24.97 -1.74
N GLU A 57 4.09 -26.28 -1.99
CA GLU A 57 3.04 -26.82 -2.85
C GLU A 57 1.70 -26.89 -2.13
N SER A 58 1.67 -27.36 -0.87
CA SER A 58 0.43 -27.66 -0.15
C SER A 58 0.41 -27.29 1.33
N GLY A 59 1.50 -26.76 1.89
CA GLY A 59 1.54 -26.36 3.30
C GLY A 59 0.76 -25.07 3.57
N LEU A 60 0.60 -24.73 4.85
CA LEU A 60 0.10 -23.43 5.30
C LEU A 60 1.26 -22.45 5.47
N GLY A 61 1.08 -21.19 5.14
CA GLY A 61 2.08 -20.14 5.26
C GLY A 61 1.63 -19.08 6.25
N ALA A 62 2.58 -18.30 6.75
CA ALA A 62 2.25 -17.15 7.58
C ALA A 62 1.26 -16.22 6.86
N GLY A 63 0.25 -15.74 7.57
CA GLY A 63 -0.83 -14.91 7.02
C GLY A 63 -1.97 -15.69 6.37
N ASP A 64 -1.88 -17.02 6.26
CA ASP A 64 -3.03 -17.82 5.83
C ASP A 64 -4.10 -17.79 6.94
N TYR A 65 -5.35 -17.51 6.56
CA TYR A 65 -6.50 -17.52 7.46
C TYR A 65 -7.10 -18.93 7.51
N ILE A 66 -7.21 -19.48 8.73
CA ILE A 66 -7.58 -20.87 8.93
C ILE A 66 -8.75 -21.03 9.92
N SER A 67 -9.46 -22.14 9.82
CA SER A 67 -10.30 -22.69 10.87
C SER A 67 -9.55 -23.78 11.63
N TYR A 68 -9.81 -23.88 12.94
CA TYR A 68 -9.36 -24.97 13.79
C TYR A 68 -10.51 -25.39 14.71
N GLY A 69 -11.24 -26.43 14.32
CA GLY A 69 -12.52 -26.74 14.98
C GLY A 69 -13.51 -25.57 14.84
N ASN A 70 -13.98 -25.03 15.97
CA ASN A 70 -14.92 -23.91 15.98
C ASN A 70 -14.24 -22.53 16.03
N THR A 71 -12.91 -22.47 16.14
CA THR A 71 -12.17 -21.20 16.09
C THR A 71 -11.71 -20.87 14.66
N MET A 72 -11.42 -19.61 14.43
CA MET A 72 -10.71 -19.10 13.26
C MET A 72 -9.50 -18.30 13.70
N GLY A 73 -8.44 -18.29 12.89
CA GLY A 73 -7.21 -17.59 13.22
C GLY A 73 -6.33 -17.35 12.01
N ILE A 74 -5.18 -16.74 12.27
CA ILE A 74 -4.16 -16.45 11.26
C ILE A 74 -2.88 -17.18 11.61
N VAL A 75 -2.31 -17.88 10.64
CA VAL A 75 -1.06 -18.61 10.82
C VAL A 75 0.08 -17.61 11.02
N GLY A 76 0.83 -17.76 12.12
CA GLY A 76 2.04 -17.01 12.39
C GLY A 76 3.28 -17.70 11.81
N SER A 77 3.46 -18.96 12.17
CA SER A 77 4.53 -19.81 11.64
C SER A 77 4.03 -21.20 11.31
N SER A 78 4.61 -21.79 10.26
CA SER A 78 4.35 -23.17 9.86
C SER A 78 5.68 -23.79 9.45
N THR A 79 6.17 -24.71 10.25
CA THR A 79 7.45 -25.38 10.05
C THR A 79 7.26 -26.90 10.14
N PRO A 80 8.30 -27.71 9.87
CA PRO A 80 8.21 -29.15 10.09
C PRO A 80 7.95 -29.57 11.55
N SER A 81 8.27 -28.73 12.55
CA SER A 81 8.00 -29.05 13.96
C SER A 81 6.58 -28.76 14.40
N GLY A 82 5.83 -27.95 13.64
CA GLY A 82 4.45 -27.60 13.99
C GLY A 82 3.99 -26.28 13.37
N ILE A 83 2.74 -25.93 13.70
CA ILE A 83 2.07 -24.70 13.28
C ILE A 83 1.71 -23.88 14.51
N THR A 84 1.92 -22.57 14.43
CA THR A 84 1.49 -21.59 15.43
C THR A 84 0.55 -20.58 14.80
N LEU A 85 -0.52 -20.25 15.49
CA LEU A 85 -1.38 -19.11 15.15
C LEU A 85 -0.80 -17.86 15.80
N ALA A 86 -0.79 -16.74 15.08
CA ALA A 86 -0.40 -15.44 15.64
C ALA A 86 -1.58 -14.71 16.31
N ALA A 87 -2.80 -15.05 15.90
CA ALA A 87 -4.04 -14.66 16.55
C ALA A 87 -5.15 -15.66 16.21
N TYR A 88 -6.14 -15.74 17.09
CA TYR A 88 -7.29 -16.63 16.95
C TYR A 88 -8.51 -16.03 17.66
N CYS A 89 -9.71 -16.47 17.30
CA CYS A 89 -10.92 -16.12 18.03
C CYS A 89 -11.16 -17.11 19.17
N ASP A 90 -11.52 -16.63 20.35
CA ASP A 90 -12.01 -17.52 21.41
C ASP A 90 -13.41 -18.07 21.07
N TYR A 91 -13.99 -18.84 22.00
CA TYR A 91 -15.31 -19.45 21.82
C TYR A 91 -16.46 -18.43 21.77
N GLU A 92 -16.23 -17.20 22.25
CA GLU A 92 -17.19 -16.09 22.23
C GLU A 92 -17.03 -15.23 20.97
N GLY A 93 -16.04 -15.52 20.13
CA GLY A 93 -15.74 -14.77 18.91
C GLY A 93 -14.83 -13.56 19.13
N ASN A 94 -14.25 -13.41 20.33
CA ASN A 94 -13.30 -12.34 20.59
C ASN A 94 -11.95 -12.66 19.98
N LEU A 95 -11.37 -11.71 19.24
CA LEU A 95 -10.03 -11.84 18.71
C LEU A 95 -8.98 -11.75 19.83
N ILE A 96 -8.22 -12.84 20.00
CA ILE A 96 -7.05 -12.95 20.87
C ILE A 96 -5.79 -12.83 20.04
N VAL A 97 -4.97 -11.81 20.34
CA VAL A 97 -3.67 -11.58 19.68
C VAL A 97 -2.57 -12.17 20.56
N ASN A 98 -2.38 -13.47 20.44
CA ASN A 98 -1.34 -14.21 21.14
C ASN A 98 -0.90 -15.42 20.31
N GLU A 99 0.34 -15.87 20.50
CA GLU A 99 0.82 -17.09 19.87
C GLU A 99 0.13 -18.31 20.50
N MET A 100 -0.39 -19.21 19.66
CA MET A 100 -0.97 -20.48 20.10
C MET A 100 -0.42 -21.62 19.23
N GLU A 101 0.19 -22.62 19.87
CA GLU A 101 0.59 -23.85 19.20
C GLU A 101 -0.64 -24.68 18.84
N VAL A 102 -0.66 -25.18 17.60
CA VAL A 102 -1.73 -26.06 17.11
C VAL A 102 -1.34 -27.51 17.38
N LEU A 103 -2.13 -28.20 18.21
CA LEU A 103 -1.86 -29.58 18.61
C LEU A 103 -2.11 -30.61 17.49
N GLU A 104 -3.12 -30.36 16.63
CA GLU A 104 -3.51 -31.24 15.52
C GLU A 104 -3.52 -30.46 14.19
N PRO A 105 -2.36 -30.14 13.60
CA PRO A 105 -2.25 -29.30 12.41
C PRO A 105 -3.02 -29.82 11.18
N GLU A 106 -3.22 -31.12 11.07
CA GLU A 106 -3.98 -31.78 10.00
C GLU A 106 -5.48 -31.42 10.00
N ARG A 107 -6.00 -30.88 11.10
CA ARG A 107 -7.39 -30.41 11.20
C ARG A 107 -7.57 -28.98 10.70
N LEU A 108 -6.48 -28.28 10.39
CA LEU A 108 -6.55 -26.92 9.88
C LEU A 108 -7.10 -26.90 8.45
N GLN A 109 -8.03 -25.99 8.20
CA GLN A 109 -8.57 -25.74 6.87
C GLN A 109 -8.51 -24.24 6.58
N LEU A 110 -8.34 -23.87 5.31
CA LEU A 110 -8.44 -22.46 4.93
C LEU A 110 -9.87 -21.98 5.14
N LEU A 111 -10.01 -20.74 5.63
CA LEU A 111 -11.31 -20.09 5.70
C LEU A 111 -11.85 -19.77 4.30
N ASP A 112 -13.18 -19.75 4.21
CA ASP A 112 -13.91 -19.18 3.08
C ASP A 112 -13.95 -17.64 3.17
N GLU A 113 -14.18 -16.97 2.04
CA GLU A 113 -14.10 -15.51 1.93
C GLU A 113 -14.98 -14.73 2.94
N PRO A 114 -16.21 -15.16 3.28
CA PRO A 114 -17.00 -14.49 4.32
C PRO A 114 -16.31 -14.50 5.68
N ARG A 115 -15.75 -15.64 6.10
CA ARG A 115 -15.05 -15.75 7.39
C ARG A 115 -13.67 -15.09 7.38
N VAL A 116 -13.00 -15.09 6.23
CA VAL A 116 -11.78 -14.27 6.04
C VAL A 116 -12.11 -12.80 6.25
N THR A 117 -13.21 -12.31 5.67
CA THR A 117 -13.63 -10.92 5.80
C THR A 117 -14.02 -10.58 7.24
N GLU A 118 -14.72 -11.48 7.93
CA GLU A 118 -15.06 -11.34 9.35
C GLU A 118 -13.80 -11.22 10.22
N LEU A 119 -12.83 -12.13 10.04
CA LEU A 119 -11.59 -12.09 10.82
C LEU A 119 -10.75 -10.84 10.51
N LYS A 120 -10.70 -10.41 9.25
CA LYS A 120 -10.05 -9.14 8.87
C LYS A 120 -10.72 -7.95 9.53
N ARG A 121 -12.05 -7.90 9.57
CA ARG A 121 -12.80 -6.86 10.29
C ARG A 121 -12.42 -6.82 11.76
N LEU A 122 -12.38 -7.96 12.45
CA LEU A 122 -12.00 -8.03 13.87
C LEU A 122 -10.56 -7.52 14.12
N ILE A 123 -9.63 -7.87 13.23
CA ILE A 123 -8.24 -7.39 13.29
C ILE A 123 -8.19 -5.88 13.08
N PHE A 124 -8.92 -5.38 12.07
CA PHE A 124 -8.96 -3.98 11.69
C PHE A 124 -9.58 -3.08 12.76
N GLU A 125 -10.70 -3.51 13.34
CA GLU A 125 -11.40 -2.81 14.43
C GLU A 125 -10.55 -2.71 15.71
N LYS A 126 -9.59 -3.62 15.92
CA LYS A 126 -8.57 -3.51 16.98
C LYS A 126 -7.41 -2.57 16.61
N GLY A 127 -7.42 -1.96 15.42
CA GLY A 127 -6.37 -1.06 14.97
C GLY A 127 -5.07 -1.77 14.58
N LEU A 128 -5.14 -3.05 14.20
CA LEU A 128 -3.98 -3.90 13.94
C LEU A 128 -3.88 -4.31 12.47
N ASP A 129 -2.65 -4.59 12.04
CA ASP A 129 -2.33 -5.18 10.75
C ASP A 129 -1.28 -6.28 10.92
N PHE A 130 -1.39 -7.36 10.14
CA PHE A 130 -0.49 -8.50 10.25
C PHE A 130 0.62 -8.44 9.19
N SER A 131 1.86 -8.32 9.65
CA SER A 131 3.03 -8.42 8.80
C SER A 131 3.45 -9.88 8.65
N VAL A 132 3.17 -10.47 7.48
CA VAL A 132 3.61 -11.83 7.11
C VAL A 132 5.11 -12.03 7.29
N ARG A 133 5.90 -11.01 6.94
CA ARG A 133 7.37 -11.09 6.95
C ARG A 133 7.92 -11.22 8.37
N THR A 134 7.35 -10.49 9.33
CA THR A 134 7.78 -10.52 10.73
C THR A 134 6.95 -11.48 11.59
N SER A 135 5.82 -11.98 11.08
CA SER A 135 4.80 -12.73 11.82
C SER A 135 4.33 -11.97 13.06
N ARG A 136 4.09 -10.66 12.93
CA ARG A 136 3.68 -9.80 14.05
C ARG A 136 2.53 -8.91 13.65
N PHE A 137 1.74 -8.55 14.65
CA PHE A 137 0.76 -7.48 14.54
C PHE A 137 1.42 -6.14 14.85
N ASP A 138 1.28 -5.22 13.91
CA ASP A 138 1.67 -3.83 14.05
C ASP A 138 0.42 -2.96 14.07
N LYS A 139 0.53 -1.72 14.55
CA LYS A 139 -0.58 -0.77 14.44
C LYS A 139 -0.84 -0.45 12.97
N ILE A 140 -2.11 -0.29 12.62
CA ILE A 140 -2.51 0.18 11.28
C ILE A 140 -1.84 1.52 10.99
N TYR A 141 -1.32 1.66 9.77
CA TYR A 141 -0.83 2.92 9.26
C TYR A 141 -2.01 3.81 8.88
N THR A 142 -2.14 4.96 9.53
CA THR A 142 -3.09 6.02 9.18
C THR A 142 -2.34 7.14 8.47
N PRO A 143 -2.53 7.33 7.15
CA PRO A 143 -1.87 8.41 6.43
C PRO A 143 -2.40 9.79 6.87
N GLN A 144 -1.55 10.80 6.76
CA GLN A 144 -2.00 12.18 6.84
C GLN A 144 -2.83 12.55 5.60
N LYS A 145 -3.81 13.45 5.76
CA LYS A 145 -4.55 14.02 4.63
C LYS A 145 -3.59 14.59 3.58
N TYR A 146 -3.88 14.33 2.31
CA TYR A 146 -3.07 14.68 1.12
C TYR A 146 -1.74 13.93 0.97
N PHE A 147 -1.46 12.93 1.81
CA PHE A 147 -0.31 12.05 1.63
C PHE A 147 -0.66 10.85 0.75
N TYR A 148 0.38 10.23 0.19
CA TYR A 148 0.23 9.07 -0.66
C TYR A 148 0.17 7.79 0.17
N ALA A 149 -0.80 6.95 -0.15
CA ALA A 149 -0.98 5.65 0.47
C ALA A 149 -1.24 4.59 -0.60
N THR A 150 -0.99 3.35 -0.23
CA THR A 150 -1.22 2.19 -1.08
C THR A 150 -2.19 1.21 -0.43
N ILE A 151 -2.93 0.51 -1.29
CA ILE A 151 -3.81 -0.60 -0.93
C ILE A 151 -3.38 -1.80 -1.77
N GLN A 152 -2.94 -2.87 -1.12
CA GLN A 152 -2.69 -4.14 -1.79
C GLN A 152 -3.95 -5.00 -1.69
N LYS A 153 -4.61 -5.30 -2.81
CA LYS A 153 -5.76 -6.21 -2.78
C LYS A 153 -5.31 -7.62 -2.36
N PRO A 154 -6.12 -8.34 -1.57
CA PRO A 154 -5.82 -9.73 -1.22
C PRO A 154 -5.55 -10.58 -2.46
N ASN A 155 -4.52 -11.42 -2.42
CA ASN A 155 -4.12 -12.32 -3.52
C ASN A 155 -3.73 -11.62 -4.84
N SER A 156 -3.49 -10.31 -4.82
CA SER A 156 -2.95 -9.56 -5.95
C SER A 156 -1.55 -9.05 -5.63
N ASP A 157 -0.62 -9.25 -6.56
CA ASP A 157 0.69 -8.57 -6.53
C ASP A 157 0.58 -7.10 -6.95
N GLU A 158 -0.61 -6.67 -7.40
CA GLU A 158 -0.84 -5.30 -7.81
C GLU A 158 -1.26 -4.43 -6.64
N ILE A 159 -0.64 -3.26 -6.61
CA ILE A 159 -0.82 -2.27 -5.57
C ILE A 159 -1.57 -1.09 -6.17
N GLY A 160 -2.71 -0.74 -5.55
CA GLY A 160 -3.36 0.53 -5.80
C GLY A 160 -2.63 1.65 -5.07
N VAL A 161 -2.50 2.81 -5.70
CA VAL A 161 -1.86 3.99 -5.10
C VAL A 161 -2.81 5.18 -5.21
N GLY A 162 -2.96 5.94 -4.14
CA GLY A 162 -3.77 7.14 -4.15
C GLY A 162 -3.29 8.19 -3.18
N MET A 163 -3.80 9.41 -3.36
CA MET A 163 -3.59 10.52 -2.42
C MET A 163 -4.77 10.59 -1.46
N TYR A 164 -4.51 10.24 -0.21
CA TYR A 164 -5.50 10.01 0.83
C TYR A 164 -6.18 11.30 1.28
N LEU A 165 -7.48 11.22 1.56
CA LEU A 165 -8.26 12.32 2.14
C LEU A 165 -8.74 11.97 3.54
N GLU A 166 -9.54 10.91 3.64
CA GLU A 166 -10.18 10.47 4.87
C GLU A 166 -10.60 9.00 4.78
N SER A 167 -11.06 8.45 5.89
CA SER A 167 -11.51 7.06 6.02
C SER A 167 -12.87 7.02 6.69
N ASP A 168 -13.73 6.13 6.22
CA ASP A 168 -14.97 5.75 6.88
C ASP A 168 -15.01 4.22 6.99
N ASN A 169 -14.74 3.72 8.20
CA ASN A 169 -14.63 2.29 8.49
C ASN A 169 -13.67 1.56 7.53
N SER A 170 -14.19 0.69 6.65
CA SER A 170 -13.40 -0.07 5.66
C SER A 170 -13.15 0.68 4.35
N LYS A 171 -13.67 1.90 4.20
CA LYS A 171 -13.60 2.68 2.97
C LYS A 171 -12.63 3.85 3.12
N TYR A 172 -11.90 4.13 2.06
CA TYR A 172 -10.95 5.25 2.00
C TYR A 172 -11.31 6.19 0.87
N HIS A 173 -11.34 7.47 1.17
CA HIS A 173 -11.53 8.54 0.19
C HIS A 173 -10.19 9.00 -0.34
N PHE A 174 -10.04 9.03 -1.65
CA PHE A 174 -8.84 9.47 -2.34
C PHE A 174 -9.14 10.61 -3.29
N LEU A 175 -8.28 11.62 -3.28
CA LEU A 175 -8.34 12.73 -4.23
C LEU A 175 -8.04 12.26 -5.67
N ALA A 176 -7.14 11.29 -5.79
CA ALA A 176 -6.99 10.45 -6.98
C ALA A 176 -6.48 9.08 -6.54
N TYR A 177 -6.94 8.04 -7.23
CA TYR A 177 -6.55 6.66 -6.99
C TYR A 177 -6.31 5.95 -8.32
N LEU A 178 -5.19 5.25 -8.40
CA LEU A 178 -4.79 4.46 -9.55
C LEU A 178 -4.66 3.00 -9.14
N TYR A 179 -5.47 2.15 -9.75
CA TYR A 179 -5.33 0.70 -9.67
C TYR A 179 -5.18 0.13 -11.07
N LYS A 180 -4.10 -0.64 -11.31
CA LYS A 180 -3.65 -0.98 -12.67
C LYS A 180 -3.47 0.28 -13.50
N ASP A 181 -4.18 0.38 -14.63
CA ASP A 181 -4.24 1.51 -15.54
C ASP A 181 -5.52 2.35 -15.38
N GLU A 182 -6.37 2.00 -14.41
CA GLU A 182 -7.63 2.71 -14.16
C GLU A 182 -7.41 3.82 -13.14
N LEU A 183 -7.44 5.06 -13.63
CA LEU A 183 -7.38 6.26 -12.82
C LEU A 183 -8.80 6.70 -12.45
N GLN A 184 -9.06 6.84 -11.15
CA GLN A 184 -10.28 7.40 -10.61
C GLN A 184 -9.94 8.67 -9.85
N MET A 185 -10.62 9.77 -10.17
CA MET A 185 -10.48 11.04 -9.47
C MET A 185 -11.58 11.14 -8.41
N ASP A 186 -11.26 11.69 -7.25
CA ASP A 186 -12.23 11.95 -6.16
C ASP A 186 -13.17 10.77 -5.88
N CYS A 187 -12.61 9.68 -5.35
CA CYS A 187 -13.34 8.41 -5.24
C CYS A 187 -13.18 7.74 -3.88
N TRP A 188 -14.24 7.00 -3.50
CA TRP A 188 -14.24 6.12 -2.34
C TRP A 188 -13.91 4.70 -2.76
N ILE A 189 -12.92 4.10 -2.10
CA ILE A 189 -12.47 2.73 -2.34
C ILE A 189 -12.77 1.88 -1.12
N ASP A 190 -13.59 0.84 -1.29
CA ASP A 190 -13.76 -0.18 -0.26
C ASP A 190 -12.53 -1.09 -0.24
N SER A 191 -11.83 -1.08 0.89
CA SER A 191 -10.63 -1.88 1.09
C SER A 191 -10.93 -3.29 1.59
N ASN A 192 -12.20 -3.58 1.93
CA ASN A 192 -12.60 -4.81 2.61
C ASN A 192 -11.72 -5.10 3.84
N TYR A 193 -11.61 -4.10 4.73
CA TYR A 193 -10.79 -4.12 5.95
C TYR A 193 -9.30 -4.37 5.71
N THR A 194 -8.79 -3.95 4.55
CA THR A 194 -7.36 -4.02 4.25
C THR A 194 -6.70 -2.70 4.68
N PRO A 195 -5.72 -2.72 5.60
CA PRO A 195 -5.01 -1.53 6.02
C PRO A 195 -4.25 -0.83 4.89
N LEU A 196 -4.17 0.50 4.96
CA LEU A 196 -3.30 1.29 4.09
C LEU A 196 -1.83 1.03 4.40
N LYS A 197 -0.98 1.24 3.39
CA LYS A 197 0.48 1.24 3.52
C LYS A 197 1.08 2.54 2.99
N PRO A 198 2.28 2.93 3.43
CA PRO A 198 3.00 4.04 2.82
C PRO A 198 3.27 3.76 1.34
N ALA A 199 3.10 4.75 0.48
CA ALA A 199 3.46 4.63 -0.94
C ALA A 199 4.97 4.78 -1.14
N SER A 200 5.55 4.00 -2.05
CA SER A 200 6.94 4.19 -2.46
C SER A 200 7.07 5.35 -3.46
N GLU A 201 8.28 5.88 -3.67
CA GLU A 201 8.52 6.87 -4.72
C GLU A 201 8.09 6.39 -6.11
N ALA A 202 8.24 5.09 -6.38
CA ALA A 202 7.84 4.48 -7.65
C ALA A 202 6.30 4.51 -7.81
N ASP A 203 5.56 4.23 -6.74
CA ASP A 203 4.10 4.29 -6.72
C ASP A 203 3.62 5.73 -6.94
N ILE A 204 4.23 6.69 -6.26
CA ILE A 204 3.92 8.12 -6.39
C ILE A 204 4.16 8.59 -7.83
N LYS A 205 5.32 8.27 -8.41
CA LYS A 205 5.64 8.60 -9.82
C LYS A 205 4.64 7.97 -10.79
N ARG A 206 4.18 6.74 -10.52
CA ARG A 206 3.18 6.06 -11.35
C ARG A 206 1.83 6.78 -11.31
N LEU A 207 1.36 7.18 -10.13
CA LEU A 207 0.13 7.97 -9.98
C LEU A 207 0.22 9.29 -10.76
N HIS A 208 1.29 10.07 -10.56
CA HIS A 208 1.49 11.36 -11.24
C HIS A 208 1.60 11.22 -12.76
N SER A 209 2.23 10.14 -13.23
CA SER A 209 2.28 9.85 -14.65
C SER A 209 0.89 9.57 -15.23
N ALA A 210 0.05 8.82 -14.52
CA ALA A 210 -1.31 8.52 -14.94
C ALA A 210 -2.20 9.77 -14.91
N THR A 211 -2.15 10.57 -13.86
CA THR A 211 -2.91 11.83 -13.76
C THR A 211 -2.49 12.81 -14.86
N SER A 212 -1.18 12.95 -15.12
CA SER A 212 -0.68 13.83 -16.18
C SER A 212 -1.13 13.38 -17.57
N LYS A 213 -1.10 12.07 -17.87
CA LYS A 213 -1.64 11.50 -19.11
C LYS A 213 -3.14 11.75 -19.28
N ALA A 214 -3.88 11.72 -18.18
CA ALA A 214 -5.30 12.09 -18.15
C ALA A 214 -5.56 13.60 -18.18
N GLY A 215 -4.50 14.42 -18.28
CA GLY A 215 -4.60 15.88 -18.36
C GLY A 215 -4.81 16.56 -17.01
N TRP A 216 -4.35 15.97 -15.91
CA TRP A 216 -4.44 16.52 -14.55
C TRP A 216 -3.05 16.76 -13.94
N SER A 217 -2.89 17.88 -13.25
CA SER A 217 -1.71 18.19 -12.44
C SER A 217 -2.15 18.43 -11.00
N TYR A 218 -1.35 17.97 -10.03
CA TYR A 218 -1.63 18.24 -8.63
C TYR A 218 -1.16 19.64 -8.27
N ASN A 219 -2.08 20.45 -7.75
CA ASN A 219 -1.79 21.74 -7.18
C ASN A 219 -1.54 21.59 -5.67
N GLU A 220 -0.28 21.69 -5.25
CA GLU A 220 0.08 21.55 -3.84
C GLU A 220 -0.51 22.63 -2.94
N ARG A 221 -0.67 23.87 -3.44
CA ARG A 221 -1.20 24.99 -2.65
C ARG A 221 -2.70 24.87 -2.41
N GLY A 222 -3.43 24.47 -3.44
CA GLY A 222 -4.88 24.30 -3.40
C GLY A 222 -5.32 22.91 -2.96
N HIS A 223 -4.38 21.98 -2.74
CA HIS A 223 -4.65 20.56 -2.45
C HIS A 223 -5.70 19.93 -3.37
N LYS A 224 -5.62 20.26 -4.68
CA LYS A 224 -6.58 19.83 -5.70
C LYS A 224 -5.88 19.41 -6.98
N PHE A 225 -6.40 18.41 -7.67
CA PHE A 225 -6.01 18.18 -9.06
C PHE A 225 -6.72 19.21 -9.94
N ILE A 226 -5.94 19.90 -10.76
CA ILE A 226 -6.42 20.84 -11.76
C ILE A 226 -6.18 20.26 -13.15
N LYS A 227 -7.10 20.52 -14.09
CA LYS A 227 -6.86 20.17 -15.48
C LYS A 227 -5.65 20.95 -15.97
N ILE A 228 -4.68 20.26 -16.54
CA ILE A 228 -3.53 20.83 -17.22
C ILE A 228 -4.07 21.70 -18.36
N PRO A 229 -3.88 23.04 -18.32
CA PRO A 229 -4.27 23.86 -19.46
C PRO A 229 -3.55 23.37 -20.71
N GLN A 230 -4.29 23.22 -21.81
CA GLN A 230 -3.70 22.82 -23.07
C GLN A 230 -3.01 24.04 -23.69
N LYS A 231 -1.72 23.89 -24.01
CA LYS A 231 -0.90 24.95 -24.60
C LYS A 231 -1.58 25.55 -25.83
N GLY A 232 -1.70 26.88 -25.87
CA GLY A 232 -2.22 27.61 -27.02
C GLY A 232 -3.72 27.43 -27.31
N LYS A 233 -4.51 27.01 -26.32
CA LYS A 233 -5.98 26.90 -26.42
C LYS A 233 -6.75 28.13 -25.93
N ASP A 234 -6.18 29.33 -26.07
CA ASP A 234 -6.87 30.59 -25.74
C ASP A 234 -7.39 30.65 -24.30
N ASN A 235 -6.70 29.92 -23.40
CA ASN A 235 -7.06 29.82 -21.99
C ASN A 235 -6.92 31.19 -21.34
N VAL A 236 -7.92 31.59 -20.55
CA VAL A 236 -7.79 32.72 -19.63
C VAL A 236 -7.06 32.21 -18.39
N TYR A 237 -5.96 32.86 -18.04
CA TYR A 237 -5.17 32.53 -16.87
C TYR A 237 -4.70 33.80 -16.17
N TRP A 238 -4.25 33.64 -14.93
CA TRP A 238 -3.75 34.70 -14.06
C TRP A 238 -2.29 34.44 -13.76
N TYR A 239 -1.52 35.51 -13.59
CA TYR A 239 -0.11 35.44 -13.22
C TYR A 239 0.24 36.64 -12.33
N LEU A 240 1.27 36.51 -11.51
CA LEU A 240 1.85 37.64 -10.80
C LEU A 240 2.80 38.38 -11.73
N ASN A 241 2.56 39.67 -11.93
CA ASN A 241 3.52 40.55 -12.61
C ASN A 241 4.73 40.85 -11.71
N ASP A 242 5.68 41.63 -12.23
CA ASP A 242 6.87 42.14 -11.54
C ASP A 242 6.54 42.99 -10.29
N ARG A 243 5.31 43.52 -10.21
CA ARG A 243 4.77 44.26 -9.06
C ARG A 243 4.02 43.38 -8.05
N PHE A 244 3.97 42.06 -8.26
CA PHE A 244 3.20 41.11 -7.44
C PHE A 244 1.71 41.44 -7.39
N GLU A 245 1.20 41.94 -8.51
CA GLU A 245 -0.23 42.10 -8.74
C GLU A 245 -0.70 40.93 -9.60
N LEU A 246 -1.87 40.42 -9.27
CA LEU A 246 -2.49 39.36 -10.04
C LEU A 246 -3.10 39.95 -11.31
N VAL A 247 -2.56 39.56 -12.46
CA VAL A 247 -2.97 40.04 -13.78
C VAL A 247 -3.52 38.88 -14.59
N MET A 248 -4.63 39.12 -15.28
CA MET A 248 -5.24 38.19 -16.21
C MET A 248 -4.58 38.33 -17.61
N ASP A 249 -4.30 37.23 -18.28
CA ASP A 249 -3.85 37.18 -19.67
C ASP A 249 -4.54 36.00 -20.39
N ARG A 250 -4.49 36.00 -21.72
CA ARG A 250 -5.08 34.96 -22.55
C ARG A 250 -3.99 34.26 -23.35
N ASP A 251 -3.93 32.93 -23.24
CA ASP A 251 -2.88 32.13 -23.84
C ASP A 251 -3.09 31.92 -25.33
N ASN A 252 -2.43 32.73 -26.14
CA ASN A 252 -2.43 32.62 -27.60
C ASN A 252 -1.30 31.71 -28.13
N GLY A 253 -0.61 30.95 -27.29
CA GLY A 253 0.48 30.05 -27.67
C GLY A 253 1.86 30.70 -27.80
N ALA A 254 1.99 32.02 -27.57
CA ALA A 254 3.28 32.71 -27.56
C ALA A 254 4.23 32.21 -26.44
N LYS A 255 5.54 32.37 -26.67
CA LYS A 255 6.62 31.89 -25.76
C LYS A 255 6.48 32.37 -24.31
N LYS A 256 6.02 33.61 -24.09
CA LYS A 256 5.79 34.18 -22.74
C LYS A 256 4.83 33.33 -21.88
N HIS A 257 3.85 32.68 -22.51
CA HIS A 257 2.87 31.84 -21.81
C HIS A 257 3.54 30.55 -21.32
N LEU A 258 4.43 29.99 -22.14
CA LEU A 258 5.23 28.82 -21.78
C LEU A 258 6.21 29.15 -20.64
N GLU A 259 6.90 30.29 -20.69
CA GLU A 259 7.83 30.68 -19.64
C GLU A 259 7.11 30.88 -18.29
N ARG A 260 5.91 31.47 -18.30
CA ARG A 260 5.06 31.61 -17.10
C ARG A 260 4.58 30.27 -16.59
N TRP A 261 4.22 29.36 -17.50
CA TRP A 261 3.84 28.00 -17.15
C TRP A 261 4.99 27.26 -16.45
N GLU A 262 6.16 27.23 -17.08
CA GLU A 262 7.35 26.52 -16.58
C GLU A 262 7.82 27.11 -15.25
N ALA A 263 7.62 28.42 -15.03
CA ALA A 263 7.90 29.09 -13.77
C ALA A 263 6.84 28.88 -12.67
N GLY A 264 5.77 28.13 -12.92
CA GLY A 264 4.66 27.96 -11.96
C GLY A 264 3.85 29.24 -11.71
N ASN A 265 3.92 30.20 -12.63
CA ASN A 265 3.23 31.49 -12.60
C ASN A 265 2.09 31.54 -13.65
N TYR A 266 1.43 30.40 -13.89
CA TYR A 266 0.29 30.25 -14.79
C TYR A 266 -0.86 29.63 -14.01
N ILE A 267 -1.78 30.47 -13.56
CA ILE A 267 -2.79 30.13 -12.55
C ILE A 267 -4.14 30.15 -13.24
N LEU A 268 -4.91 29.06 -13.19
CA LEU A 268 -6.22 29.01 -13.85
C LEU A 268 -7.38 29.51 -12.99
N ASP A 269 -7.14 29.69 -11.70
CA ASP A 269 -8.16 30.02 -10.71
C ASP A 269 -7.82 31.36 -10.05
N TYR A 270 -8.74 32.33 -10.16
CA TYR A 270 -8.51 33.65 -9.59
C TYR A 270 -8.30 33.63 -8.07
N THR A 271 -9.03 32.77 -7.34
CA THR A 271 -8.93 32.64 -5.89
C THR A 271 -7.57 32.09 -5.50
N GLU A 272 -7.08 31.09 -6.23
CA GLU A 272 -5.71 30.57 -6.08
C GLU A 272 -4.67 31.67 -6.34
N GLY A 273 -4.90 32.49 -7.38
CA GLY A 273 -4.04 33.62 -7.69
C GLY A 273 -3.97 34.64 -6.54
N LEU A 274 -5.09 34.90 -5.87
CA LEU A 274 -5.13 35.80 -4.71
C LEU A 274 -4.36 35.22 -3.51
N LEU A 275 -4.49 33.92 -3.26
CA LEU A 275 -3.74 33.23 -2.19
C LEU A 275 -2.23 33.26 -2.49
N PHE A 276 -1.84 32.95 -3.73
CA PHE A 276 -0.44 33.03 -4.12
C PHE A 276 0.13 34.45 -4.02
N MET A 277 -0.64 35.46 -4.43
CA MET A 277 -0.27 36.86 -4.26
C MET A 277 -0.01 37.19 -2.78
N LYS A 278 -0.89 36.74 -1.89
CA LYS A 278 -0.78 36.96 -0.44
C LYS A 278 0.48 36.30 0.12
N ASP A 279 0.75 35.05 -0.24
CA ASP A 279 1.93 34.31 0.23
C ASP A 279 3.23 34.98 -0.20
N VAL A 280 3.32 35.41 -1.47
CA VAL A 280 4.52 36.08 -1.99
C VAL A 280 4.72 37.44 -1.32
N LYS A 281 3.65 38.20 -1.05
CA LYS A 281 3.73 39.47 -0.31
C LYS A 281 4.20 39.25 1.14
N ALA A 282 3.69 38.20 1.80
CA ALA A 282 4.09 37.84 3.16
C ALA A 282 5.58 37.45 3.24
N MET A 283 6.08 36.64 2.30
CA MET A 283 7.51 36.27 2.23
C MET A 283 8.44 37.47 2.07
N ARG A 284 7.95 38.59 1.52
CA ARG A 284 8.74 39.81 1.29
C ARG A 284 8.62 40.85 2.41
N GLY A 285 7.96 40.53 3.52
CA GLY A 285 7.79 41.44 4.66
C GLY A 285 6.92 42.66 4.35
N LYS A 286 6.05 42.57 3.35
CA LYS A 286 5.04 43.59 3.01
C LYS A 286 3.65 43.03 3.32
N ALA A 287 3.36 42.88 4.61
CA ALA A 287 1.98 42.75 5.10
C ALA A 287 1.44 44.15 5.42
#